data_AF-A0A2Z4NDC3-F1
#
_entry.id   AF-A0A2Z4NDC3-F1
#
_cell.length_a   1.000
_cell.length_b   1.000
_cell.length_c   1.000
_cell.angle_alpha   90.00
_cell.angle_beta   90.00
_cell.angle_gamma   90.00
#
_symmetry.space_group_name_H-M   'P 1'
#
loop_
_entity.id
_entity.type
_entity.pdbx_description
1 polymer ?
#
loop_
_entity_poly.entity_id
_entity_poly.type
_entity_poly.pdbx_seq_one_letter_code
_entity_poly.pdbx_strand_id
1 'polypeptide(L)'
;MMKFNKKLFLSILPIGAIVATPLIASKCSESSEIDKAFNGFNISFNKKEQLLPSEAEKLGASQFLFFDKNDENKPFNWSATLTYMVSFPENAVNDEEGTLKCVVEIISSELTKKKEFVVSGFKTTLQVATEKEINAELAKFDKATYKDANTILPSKATELKTNVSLAKAETKYNLPEGFNLTIETTENGVNDEEGTLEVLIKINKLNWTLSKTLTIEGFDSLKAQKEKLTQTIESVTLDYPDKAAVLPSSVKDLKTLTVNGYTANEKVEVKYAVSEANDETGVLRVLMTLTNKENNATAEKTIEISGFKTQATTANPSGETA
;
A
#
# COMPACT_ATOMS: atom_id res chain seq x y z
N MET A 1 21.01 -69.64 76.58
CA MET A 1 21.85 -68.44 76.35
C MET A 1 20.91 -67.34 75.87
N MET A 2 20.75 -66.15 76.44
CA MET A 2 21.45 -65.39 77.47
C MET A 2 20.37 -64.49 78.13
N LYS A 3 20.32 -64.46 79.47
CA LYS A 3 19.54 -63.48 80.24
C LYS A 3 20.32 -62.15 80.26
N PHE A 4 19.65 -61.00 80.27
CA PHE A 4 19.99 -59.92 81.20
C PHE A 4 18.81 -58.97 81.44
N ASN A 5 18.45 -58.85 82.72
CA ASN A 5 17.62 -57.83 83.34
C ASN A 5 18.42 -56.53 83.53
N LYS A 6 17.78 -55.36 83.47
CA LYS A 6 18.01 -54.30 84.47
C LYS A 6 16.87 -53.28 84.51
N LYS A 7 16.28 -53.15 85.70
CA LYS A 7 15.40 -52.07 86.17
C LYS A 7 16.15 -50.72 86.16
N LEU A 8 15.42 -49.62 85.98
CA LEU A 8 15.54 -48.45 86.86
C LEU A 8 14.24 -47.64 86.89
N PHE A 9 14.08 -46.89 87.97
CA PHE A 9 12.86 -46.40 88.60
C PHE A 9 12.64 -44.89 88.37
N LEU A 10 11.39 -44.45 88.62
CA LEU A 10 10.93 -43.18 89.20
C LEU A 10 10.75 -41.89 88.34
N SER A 11 9.45 -41.54 88.20
CA SER A 11 8.76 -40.25 88.45
C SER A 11 9.27 -38.93 87.86
N ILE A 12 8.36 -38.15 87.26
CA ILE A 12 7.85 -36.83 87.71
C ILE A 12 6.67 -36.39 86.80
N LEU A 13 5.61 -35.84 87.41
CA LEU A 13 4.35 -35.23 86.89
C LEU A 13 4.59 -33.84 86.20
N PRO A 14 3.58 -33.01 85.85
CA PRO A 14 2.37 -33.18 85.02
C PRO A 14 2.23 -32.04 83.96
N ILE A 15 1.04 -31.96 83.31
CA ILE A 15 0.44 -30.79 82.62
C ILE A 15 0.84 -30.53 81.16
N GLY A 16 -0.18 -30.52 80.30
CA GLY A 16 -0.10 -29.89 78.98
C GLY A 16 -1.20 -30.38 78.04
N ALA A 17 -2.44 -29.93 78.26
CA ALA A 17 -3.48 -30.03 77.24
C ALA A 17 -3.03 -29.26 75.99
N ILE A 18 -2.78 -29.96 74.88
CA ILE A 18 -2.69 -29.32 73.57
C ILE A 18 -4.11 -29.33 73.01
N VAL A 19 -4.70 -28.13 73.03
CA VAL A 19 -5.92 -27.78 72.31
C VAL A 19 -5.69 -28.11 70.84
N ALA A 20 -6.45 -29.07 70.31
CA ALA A 20 -6.62 -29.23 68.88
C ALA A 20 -7.29 -27.95 68.36
N THR A 21 -6.50 -27.05 67.79
CA THR A 21 -7.03 -25.95 66.99
C THR A 21 -7.55 -26.57 65.70
N PRO A 22 -8.84 -26.38 65.35
CA PRO A 22 -9.34 -26.88 64.09
C PRO A 22 -8.67 -26.12 62.95
N LEU A 23 -8.04 -26.88 62.05
CA LEU A 23 -7.42 -26.43 60.81
C LEU A 23 -8.54 -25.94 59.86
N ILE A 24 -9.06 -24.73 60.09
CA ILE A 24 -10.04 -24.07 59.22
C ILE A 24 -9.44 -22.74 58.74
N ALA A 25 -8.41 -22.81 57.91
CA ALA A 25 -7.85 -21.61 57.26
C ALA A 25 -7.53 -21.79 55.77
N SER A 26 -7.64 -23.00 55.22
CA SER A 26 -7.33 -23.28 53.80
C SER A 26 -8.53 -23.27 52.86
N LYS A 27 -9.77 -23.36 53.36
CA LYS A 27 -10.98 -23.42 52.51
C LYS A 27 -11.58 -22.07 52.16
N CYS A 28 -11.40 -21.03 53.00
CA CYS A 28 -11.93 -19.70 52.70
C CYS A 28 -11.15 -18.96 51.61
N SER A 29 -9.85 -19.25 51.42
CA SER A 29 -9.02 -18.59 50.42
C SER A 29 -9.34 -19.04 48.99
N GLU A 30 -9.52 -20.35 48.77
CA GLU A 30 -9.78 -20.92 47.43
C GLU A 30 -11.15 -20.52 46.87
N SER A 31 -12.20 -20.48 47.70
CA SER A 31 -13.51 -19.93 47.31
C SER A 31 -13.39 -18.46 46.86
N SER A 32 -12.57 -17.67 47.55
CA SER A 32 -12.41 -16.25 47.22
C SER A 32 -11.66 -16.03 45.90
N GLU A 33 -10.77 -16.93 45.52
CA GLU A 33 -10.00 -16.84 44.26
C GLU A 33 -10.84 -17.21 43.05
N ILE A 34 -11.58 -18.33 43.12
CA ILE A 34 -12.49 -18.73 42.03
C ILE A 34 -13.61 -17.70 41.83
N ASP A 35 -14.12 -17.08 42.92
CA ASP A 35 -15.13 -16.02 42.86
C ASP A 35 -14.61 -14.73 42.23
N LYS A 36 -13.37 -14.34 42.54
CA LYS A 36 -12.70 -13.19 41.91
C LYS A 36 -12.46 -13.43 40.43
N ALA A 37 -11.97 -14.62 40.07
CA ALA A 37 -11.76 -14.99 38.68
C ALA A 37 -13.10 -15.00 37.92
N PHE A 38 -14.11 -15.68 38.44
CA PHE A 38 -15.42 -15.82 37.79
C PHE A 38 -16.11 -14.49 37.43
N ASN A 39 -15.88 -13.47 38.25
CA ASN A 39 -16.45 -12.14 38.07
C ASN A 39 -15.48 -11.13 37.45
N GLY A 40 -14.22 -11.52 37.20
CA GLY A 40 -13.11 -10.61 36.92
C GLY A 40 -12.70 -10.51 35.46
N PHE A 41 -13.27 -11.29 34.54
CA PHE A 41 -12.90 -11.24 33.12
C PHE A 41 -14.06 -11.05 32.14
N ASN A 42 -13.69 -10.54 30.98
CA ASN A 42 -14.43 -10.59 29.71
C ASN A 42 -13.69 -11.49 28.73
N ILE A 43 -14.37 -11.90 27.66
CA ILE A 43 -13.78 -12.74 26.61
C ILE A 43 -13.97 -12.10 25.23
N SER A 44 -13.01 -12.38 24.34
CA SER A 44 -13.13 -12.09 22.92
C SER A 44 -12.59 -13.28 22.12
N PHE A 45 -12.72 -13.20 20.79
CA PHE A 45 -12.23 -14.21 19.87
C PHE A 45 -11.30 -13.53 18.85
N ASN A 46 -10.17 -14.16 18.57
CA ASN A 46 -9.16 -13.62 17.67
C ASN A 46 -9.69 -13.47 16.24
N LYS A 47 -9.56 -12.28 15.63
CA LYS A 47 -10.01 -11.95 14.26
C LYS A 47 -11.50 -12.30 13.98
N LYS A 48 -12.36 -12.17 14.99
CA LYS A 48 -13.79 -12.50 14.90
C LYS A 48 -14.50 -11.79 13.73
N GLU A 49 -14.12 -10.56 13.44
CA GLU A 49 -14.63 -9.73 12.35
C GLU A 49 -14.37 -10.29 10.94
N GLN A 50 -13.54 -11.33 10.83
CA GLN A 50 -13.20 -11.99 9.57
C GLN A 50 -13.92 -13.33 9.37
N LEU A 51 -14.58 -13.84 10.40
CA LEU A 51 -15.12 -15.21 10.44
C LEU A 51 -16.61 -15.20 10.73
N LEU A 52 -17.33 -16.19 10.20
CA LEU A 52 -18.65 -16.55 10.71
C LEU A 52 -18.50 -17.27 12.07
N PRO A 53 -19.48 -17.15 12.99
CA PRO A 53 -19.52 -17.94 14.22
C PRO A 53 -19.35 -19.46 13.99
N SER A 54 -19.94 -20.02 12.93
CA SER A 54 -19.82 -21.44 12.55
C SER A 54 -18.41 -21.85 12.11
N GLU A 55 -17.59 -20.91 11.63
CA GLU A 55 -16.18 -21.13 11.32
C GLU A 55 -15.33 -21.01 12.58
N ALA A 56 -15.62 -20.02 13.42
CA ALA A 56 -14.95 -19.79 14.68
C ALA A 56 -15.10 -20.98 15.65
N GLU A 57 -16.29 -21.58 15.73
CA GLU A 57 -16.54 -22.79 16.53
C GLU A 57 -15.58 -23.94 16.14
N LYS A 58 -15.34 -24.14 14.84
CA LYS A 58 -14.46 -25.20 14.31
C LYS A 58 -12.99 -24.98 14.64
N LEU A 59 -12.56 -23.73 14.78
CA LEU A 59 -11.19 -23.40 15.22
C LEU A 59 -10.97 -23.72 16.71
N GLY A 60 -12.05 -23.79 17.48
CA GLY A 60 -12.06 -24.27 18.85
C GLY A 60 -11.62 -23.24 19.88
N ALA A 61 -11.51 -23.72 21.13
CA ALA A 61 -11.27 -22.92 22.33
C ALA A 61 -9.95 -22.12 22.33
N SER A 62 -8.96 -22.52 21.54
CA SER A 62 -7.61 -21.92 21.54
C SER A 62 -7.56 -20.48 21.03
N GLN A 63 -8.61 -20.01 20.35
CA GLN A 63 -8.70 -18.67 19.79
C GLN A 63 -9.33 -17.64 20.73
N PHE A 64 -9.80 -18.07 21.91
CA PHE A 64 -10.37 -17.16 22.89
C PHE A 64 -9.28 -16.38 23.63
N LEU A 65 -9.55 -15.08 23.78
CA LEU A 65 -8.73 -14.15 24.52
C LEU A 65 -9.50 -13.70 25.77
N PHE A 66 -8.81 -13.66 26.91
CA PHE A 66 -9.40 -13.31 28.20
C PHE A 66 -8.81 -12.00 28.70
N PHE A 67 -9.66 -11.05 29.07
CA PHE A 67 -9.27 -9.70 29.47
C PHE A 67 -9.83 -9.36 30.85
N ASP A 68 -9.18 -8.44 31.55
CA ASP A 68 -9.72 -7.84 32.78
C ASP A 68 -11.10 -7.26 32.50
N LYS A 69 -12.07 -7.52 33.37
CA LYS A 69 -13.45 -7.07 33.19
C LYS A 69 -13.55 -5.55 33.02
N ASN A 70 -12.64 -4.80 33.62
CA ASN A 70 -12.64 -3.35 33.57
C ASN A 70 -11.72 -2.77 32.50
N ASP A 71 -10.95 -3.60 31.79
CA ASP A 71 -10.00 -3.15 30.76
C ASP A 71 -9.83 -4.24 29.68
N GLU A 72 -10.45 -4.01 28.53
CA GLU A 72 -10.43 -4.90 27.36
C GLU A 72 -9.06 -5.02 26.67
N ASN A 73 -8.08 -4.18 27.04
CA ASN A 73 -6.72 -4.24 26.52
C ASN A 73 -5.74 -4.92 27.48
N LYS A 74 -6.18 -5.19 28.71
CA LYS A 74 -5.35 -5.84 29.73
C LYS A 74 -5.67 -7.32 29.79
N PRO A 75 -4.73 -8.21 29.43
CA PRO A 75 -4.93 -9.65 29.58
C PRO A 75 -5.31 -10.01 31.02
N PHE A 76 -6.26 -10.91 31.17
CA PHE A 76 -6.63 -11.40 32.49
C PHE A 76 -5.48 -12.22 33.08
N ASN A 77 -5.03 -11.85 34.27
CA ASN A 77 -3.97 -12.58 34.97
C ASN A 77 -4.56 -13.75 35.76
N TRP A 78 -4.53 -14.93 35.16
CA TRP A 78 -4.99 -16.16 35.80
C TRP A 78 -4.08 -16.54 36.98
N SER A 79 -4.69 -16.96 38.09
CA SER A 79 -3.93 -17.60 39.16
C SER A 79 -3.37 -18.93 38.67
N ALA A 80 -2.12 -19.24 39.03
CA ALA A 80 -1.44 -20.48 38.63
C ALA A 80 -2.14 -21.75 39.16
N THR A 81 -3.08 -21.61 40.10
CA THR A 81 -3.87 -22.70 40.69
C THR A 81 -5.18 -22.97 39.95
N LEU A 82 -5.54 -22.15 38.93
CA LEU A 82 -6.79 -22.28 38.18
C LEU A 82 -6.55 -22.91 36.82
N THR A 83 -7.42 -23.86 36.45
CA THR A 83 -7.54 -24.37 35.08
C THR A 83 -8.84 -23.85 34.49
N TYR A 84 -8.83 -23.54 33.19
CA TYR A 84 -10.05 -23.19 32.47
C TYR A 84 -10.25 -24.08 31.24
N MET A 85 -11.51 -24.31 30.89
CA MET A 85 -11.91 -24.96 29.66
C MET A 85 -13.00 -24.13 28.99
N VAL A 86 -12.96 -24.05 27.66
CA VAL A 86 -14.03 -23.44 26.87
C VAL A 86 -14.73 -24.54 26.10
N SER A 87 -16.05 -24.56 26.18
CA SER A 87 -16.92 -25.48 25.43
C SER A 87 -18.04 -24.70 24.76
N PHE A 88 -18.64 -25.29 23.74
CA PHE A 88 -19.74 -24.69 23.00
C PHE A 88 -21.03 -25.47 23.31
N PRO A 89 -22.08 -24.81 23.83
CA PRO A 89 -23.37 -25.46 24.04
C PRO A 89 -24.06 -25.79 22.71
N GLU A 90 -25.12 -26.59 22.77
CA GLU A 90 -26.00 -26.79 21.61
C GLU A 90 -26.58 -25.44 21.15
N ASN A 91 -26.60 -25.19 19.85
CA ASN A 91 -26.97 -23.88 19.26
C ASN A 91 -26.08 -22.73 19.74
N ALA A 92 -24.78 -23.00 19.97
CA ALA A 92 -23.78 -21.97 20.26
C ALA A 92 -23.64 -20.95 19.13
N VAL A 93 -23.79 -21.40 17.90
CA VAL A 93 -23.54 -20.64 16.67
C VAL A 93 -24.80 -19.89 16.25
N ASN A 94 -24.66 -18.58 16.04
CA ASN A 94 -25.67 -17.77 15.37
C ASN A 94 -25.02 -16.89 14.30
N ASP A 95 -24.92 -17.44 13.08
CA ASP A 95 -24.35 -16.75 11.92
C ASP A 95 -25.22 -15.59 11.42
N GLU A 96 -26.53 -15.55 11.75
CA GLU A 96 -27.41 -14.46 11.34
C GLU A 96 -27.12 -13.18 12.15
N GLU A 97 -26.93 -13.34 13.46
CA GLU A 97 -26.63 -12.23 14.37
C GLU A 97 -25.12 -11.97 14.54
N GLY A 98 -24.26 -12.86 14.04
CA GLY A 98 -22.81 -12.76 14.22
C GLY A 98 -22.41 -12.94 15.68
N THR A 99 -23.04 -13.91 16.36
CA THR A 99 -22.79 -14.23 17.77
C THR A 99 -22.41 -15.69 17.97
N LEU A 100 -21.50 -15.92 18.92
CA LEU A 100 -21.06 -17.25 19.33
C LEU A 100 -21.19 -17.37 20.85
N LYS A 101 -22.02 -18.31 21.32
CA LYS A 101 -22.11 -18.64 22.74
C LYS A 101 -21.02 -19.61 23.12
N CYS A 102 -20.41 -19.42 24.27
CA CYS A 102 -19.50 -20.39 24.84
C CYS A 102 -19.65 -20.46 26.36
N VAL A 103 -19.29 -21.61 26.91
CA VAL A 103 -19.27 -21.86 28.35
C VAL A 103 -17.82 -21.98 28.77
N VAL A 104 -17.40 -21.06 29.65
CA VAL A 104 -16.10 -21.12 30.30
C VAL A 104 -16.28 -21.81 31.65
N GLU A 105 -15.61 -22.94 31.81
CA GLU A 105 -15.54 -23.71 33.05
C GLU A 105 -14.21 -23.40 33.75
N ILE A 106 -14.27 -22.84 34.96
CA ILE A 106 -13.12 -22.58 35.81
C ILE A 106 -13.09 -23.63 36.91
N ILE A 107 -11.93 -24.25 37.09
CA ILE A 107 -11.71 -25.36 38.02
C ILE A 107 -10.57 -24.98 38.98
N SER A 108 -10.81 -25.17 40.27
CA SER A 108 -9.82 -25.05 41.34
C SER A 108 -10.00 -26.24 42.27
N SER A 109 -8.97 -27.08 42.49
CA SER A 109 -8.93 -28.21 43.44
C SER A 109 -10.23 -29.02 43.63
N GLU A 110 -11.20 -28.51 44.39
CA GLU A 110 -12.50 -29.12 44.74
C GLU A 110 -13.75 -28.35 44.21
N LEU A 111 -13.57 -27.20 43.57
CA LEU A 111 -14.62 -26.29 43.11
C LEU A 111 -14.61 -26.12 41.59
N THR A 112 -15.80 -26.04 41.02
CA THR A 112 -16.01 -25.81 39.59
C THR A 112 -17.12 -24.79 39.41
N LYS A 113 -16.87 -23.78 38.56
CA LYS A 113 -17.87 -22.80 38.18
C LYS A 113 -17.93 -22.64 36.67
N LYS A 114 -19.14 -22.56 36.13
CA LYS A 114 -19.41 -22.39 34.71
C LYS A 114 -20.07 -21.04 34.46
N LYS A 115 -19.58 -20.30 33.48
CA LYS A 115 -20.18 -19.05 33.03
C LYS A 115 -20.38 -19.10 31.53
N GLU A 116 -21.60 -18.79 31.12
CA GLU A 116 -21.93 -18.61 29.72
C GLU A 116 -21.57 -17.18 29.28
N PHE A 117 -21.03 -17.07 28.08
CA PHE A 117 -20.71 -15.83 27.42
C PHE A 117 -21.27 -15.83 26.01
N VAL A 118 -21.66 -14.65 25.54
CA VAL A 118 -22.01 -14.41 24.14
C VAL A 118 -20.94 -13.48 23.58
N VAL A 119 -20.14 -13.98 22.65
CA VAL A 119 -19.17 -13.17 21.92
C VAL A 119 -19.84 -12.66 20.65
N SER A 120 -19.90 -11.35 20.51
CA SER A 120 -20.44 -10.65 19.35
C SER A 120 -19.33 -9.97 18.53
N GLY A 121 -19.71 -9.55 17.32
CA GLY A 121 -18.82 -8.88 16.37
C GLY A 121 -18.21 -9.81 15.32
N PHE A 122 -18.77 -11.02 15.16
CA PHE A 122 -18.43 -11.88 14.04
C PHE A 122 -19.06 -11.38 12.74
N LYS A 123 -18.60 -11.89 11.59
CA LYS A 123 -19.33 -11.71 10.34
C LYS A 123 -20.71 -12.34 10.45
N THR A 124 -21.66 -11.79 9.68
CA THR A 124 -22.99 -12.38 9.53
C THR A 124 -23.17 -13.03 8.16
N THR A 125 -24.13 -13.94 8.03
CA THR A 125 -24.51 -14.52 6.72
C THR A 125 -24.90 -13.43 5.72
N LEU A 126 -25.60 -12.39 6.19
CA LEU A 126 -25.98 -11.24 5.35
C LEU A 126 -24.76 -10.46 4.85
N GLN A 127 -23.76 -10.24 5.71
CA GLN A 127 -22.50 -9.60 5.32
C GLN A 127 -21.79 -10.44 4.26
N VAL A 128 -21.62 -11.75 4.46
CA VAL A 128 -20.94 -12.63 3.52
C VAL A 128 -21.66 -12.68 2.17
N ALA A 129 -22.98 -12.78 2.17
CA ALA A 129 -23.79 -12.72 0.96
C ALA A 129 -23.62 -11.39 0.22
N THR A 130 -23.66 -10.27 0.95
CA THR A 130 -23.51 -8.92 0.35
C THR A 130 -22.10 -8.69 -0.19
N GLU A 131 -21.05 -9.09 0.54
CA GLU A 131 -19.67 -9.04 0.06
C GLU A 131 -19.47 -9.86 -1.21
N LYS A 132 -20.11 -11.04 -1.31
CA LYS A 132 -20.08 -11.88 -2.52
C LYS A 132 -20.72 -11.18 -3.72
N GLU A 133 -21.86 -10.52 -3.52
CA GLU A 133 -22.52 -9.73 -4.56
C GLU A 133 -21.67 -8.53 -4.99
N ILE A 134 -21.10 -7.77 -4.05
CA ILE A 134 -20.20 -6.65 -4.36
C ILE A 134 -18.98 -7.14 -5.15
N ASN A 135 -18.37 -8.26 -4.75
CA ASN A 135 -17.25 -8.85 -5.47
C ASN A 135 -17.64 -9.29 -6.89
N ALA A 136 -18.83 -9.86 -7.08
CA ALA A 136 -19.33 -10.21 -8.40
C ALA A 136 -19.54 -8.98 -9.28
N GLU A 137 -19.93 -7.83 -8.72
CA GLU A 137 -20.01 -6.56 -9.44
C GLU A 137 -18.61 -6.00 -9.78
N LEU A 138 -17.68 -5.96 -8.83
CA LEU A 138 -16.30 -5.51 -9.06
C LEU A 138 -15.58 -6.36 -10.12
N ALA A 139 -15.86 -7.66 -10.15
CA ALA A 139 -15.30 -8.59 -11.13
C ALA A 139 -15.77 -8.31 -12.57
N LYS A 140 -16.83 -7.49 -12.77
CA LYS A 140 -17.28 -7.11 -14.12
C LYS A 140 -16.42 -5.99 -14.72
N PHE A 141 -15.63 -5.29 -13.93
CA PHE A 141 -14.79 -4.19 -14.37
C PHE A 141 -13.36 -4.66 -14.63
N ASP A 142 -13.02 -4.87 -15.90
CA ASP A 142 -11.68 -5.34 -16.28
C ASP A 142 -10.81 -4.22 -16.85
N LYS A 143 -11.43 -3.14 -17.31
CA LYS A 143 -10.76 -2.00 -17.89
C LYS A 143 -11.39 -0.69 -17.45
N ALA A 144 -10.55 0.30 -17.21
CA ALA A 144 -10.93 1.68 -17.05
C ALA A 144 -10.28 2.51 -18.18
N THR A 145 -10.99 3.54 -18.63
CA THR A 145 -10.50 4.50 -19.63
C THR A 145 -10.81 5.90 -19.15
N TYR A 146 -10.00 6.86 -19.55
CA TYR A 146 -10.25 8.28 -19.27
C TYR A 146 -10.50 9.03 -20.56
N LYS A 147 -11.51 9.91 -20.55
CA LYS A 147 -11.87 10.74 -21.70
C LYS A 147 -10.71 11.67 -22.07
N ASP A 148 -10.33 11.70 -23.34
CA ASP A 148 -9.25 12.57 -23.86
C ASP A 148 -7.89 12.36 -23.16
N ALA A 149 -7.65 11.16 -22.61
CA ALA A 149 -6.42 10.82 -21.88
C ALA A 149 -5.16 11.23 -22.66
N ASN A 150 -5.13 10.94 -23.97
CA ASN A 150 -4.00 11.22 -24.86
C ASN A 150 -3.65 12.71 -25.06
N THR A 151 -4.43 13.62 -24.47
CA THR A 151 -4.21 15.08 -24.56
C THR A 151 -3.77 15.72 -23.26
N ILE A 152 -3.77 14.97 -22.15
CA ILE A 152 -3.44 15.50 -20.83
C ILE A 152 -2.49 14.54 -20.09
N LEU A 153 -1.72 15.10 -19.15
CA LEU A 153 -0.97 14.29 -18.20
C LEU A 153 -1.92 13.68 -17.15
N PRO A 154 -1.62 12.48 -16.61
CA PRO A 154 -2.34 11.88 -15.49
C PRO A 154 -2.57 12.84 -14.31
N SER A 155 -1.61 13.67 -13.95
CA SER A 155 -1.72 14.66 -12.85
C SER A 155 -2.74 15.76 -13.11
N LYS A 156 -3.19 15.92 -14.35
CA LYS A 156 -4.23 16.88 -14.74
C LYS A 156 -5.61 16.22 -14.87
N ALA A 157 -5.70 14.90 -14.70
CA ALA A 157 -6.97 14.20 -14.69
C ALA A 157 -7.83 14.68 -13.51
N THR A 158 -8.97 15.28 -13.82
CA THR A 158 -9.95 15.77 -12.85
C THR A 158 -11.31 15.15 -13.13
N GLU A 159 -12.25 15.32 -12.20
CA GLU A 159 -13.64 14.88 -12.34
C GLU A 159 -13.76 13.38 -12.73
N LEU A 160 -13.05 12.51 -12.00
CA LEU A 160 -12.99 11.07 -12.32
C LEU A 160 -14.37 10.43 -12.51
N LYS A 161 -15.37 10.87 -11.75
CA LYS A 161 -16.74 10.38 -11.84
C LYS A 161 -17.38 10.54 -13.23
N THR A 162 -17.03 11.60 -13.96
CA THR A 162 -17.59 11.91 -15.29
C THR A 162 -16.66 11.48 -16.41
N ASN A 163 -15.34 11.53 -16.18
CA ASN A 163 -14.34 11.29 -17.22
C ASN A 163 -13.79 9.87 -17.24
N VAL A 164 -13.91 9.09 -16.15
CA VAL A 164 -13.57 7.67 -16.13
C VAL A 164 -14.75 6.85 -16.60
N SER A 165 -14.53 6.06 -17.65
CA SER A 165 -15.47 5.05 -18.12
C SER A 165 -14.96 3.67 -17.76
N LEU A 166 -15.78 2.93 -17.01
CA LEU A 166 -15.56 1.52 -16.70
C LEU A 166 -16.19 0.68 -17.80
N ALA A 167 -15.39 -0.15 -18.44
CA ALA A 167 -15.87 -1.06 -19.47
C ALA A 167 -15.97 -2.47 -18.89
N LYS A 168 -17.14 -3.08 -19.12
CA LYS A 168 -17.25 -4.52 -19.33
C LYS A 168 -17.39 -4.70 -20.83
N ALA A 169 -16.60 -5.59 -21.44
CA ALA A 169 -16.74 -6.04 -22.83
C ALA A 169 -17.82 -5.29 -23.65
N GLU A 170 -17.43 -4.13 -24.21
CA GLU A 170 -18.13 -3.35 -25.25
C GLU A 170 -19.44 -2.59 -24.93
N THR A 171 -19.92 -2.47 -23.68
CA THR A 171 -21.12 -1.63 -23.40
C THR A 171 -21.02 -0.78 -22.12
N LYS A 172 -21.73 0.36 -22.10
CA LYS A 172 -21.92 1.17 -20.88
C LYS A 172 -22.67 0.32 -19.84
N TYR A 173 -22.01 0.02 -18.72
CA TYR A 173 -22.59 -0.78 -17.65
C TYR A 173 -23.32 0.10 -16.63
N ASN A 174 -24.58 -0.20 -16.37
CA ASN A 174 -25.33 0.40 -15.26
C ASN A 174 -25.25 -0.53 -14.05
N LEU A 175 -24.89 0.01 -12.90
CA LEU A 175 -24.94 -0.72 -11.64
C LEU A 175 -26.39 -1.17 -11.35
N PRO A 176 -26.59 -2.38 -10.80
CA PRO A 176 -27.90 -2.79 -10.31
C PRO A 176 -28.41 -1.86 -9.19
N GLU A 177 -29.73 -1.83 -9.00
CA GLU A 177 -30.35 -1.05 -7.93
C GLU A 177 -29.79 -1.43 -6.54
N GLY A 178 -29.62 -0.44 -5.68
CA GLY A 178 -29.09 -0.62 -4.32
C GLY A 178 -27.56 -0.68 -4.22
N PHE A 179 -26.84 -0.71 -5.35
CA PHE A 179 -25.39 -0.52 -5.37
C PHE A 179 -25.05 0.94 -5.67
N ASN A 180 -23.99 1.44 -5.07
CA ASN A 180 -23.38 2.72 -5.44
C ASN A 180 -21.92 2.49 -5.81
N LEU A 181 -21.44 3.34 -6.72
CA LEU A 181 -20.09 3.30 -7.26
C LEU A 181 -19.39 4.63 -6.99
N THR A 182 -18.19 4.56 -6.46
CA THR A 182 -17.27 5.68 -6.29
C THR A 182 -15.95 5.36 -6.97
N ILE A 183 -15.35 6.34 -7.64
CA ILE A 183 -14.06 6.24 -8.31
C ILE A 183 -13.14 7.31 -7.72
N GLU A 184 -11.99 6.88 -7.21
CA GLU A 184 -10.98 7.75 -6.60
C GLU A 184 -9.61 7.43 -7.19
N THR A 185 -8.65 8.35 -7.12
CA THR A 185 -7.24 8.04 -7.41
C THR A 185 -6.63 7.29 -6.23
N THR A 186 -5.76 6.32 -6.48
CA THR A 186 -4.96 5.72 -5.40
C THR A 186 -3.88 6.68 -4.91
N GLU A 187 -3.44 6.51 -3.67
CA GLU A 187 -2.24 7.20 -3.19
C GLU A 187 -1.04 6.80 -4.06
N ASN A 188 -0.33 7.77 -4.63
CA ASN A 188 0.75 7.56 -5.61
C ASN A 188 0.32 6.91 -6.94
N GLY A 189 -0.98 6.89 -7.25
CA GLY A 189 -1.49 6.32 -8.50
C GLY A 189 -1.23 7.14 -9.76
N VAL A 190 -0.64 8.33 -9.64
CA VAL A 190 -0.41 9.25 -10.77
C VAL A 190 1.02 9.09 -11.27
N ASN A 191 1.18 8.71 -12.54
CA ASN A 191 2.49 8.57 -13.16
C ASN A 191 2.55 9.32 -14.50
N ASP A 192 2.97 10.59 -14.44
CA ASP A 192 3.15 11.45 -15.61
C ASP A 192 4.30 11.00 -16.52
N GLU A 193 5.28 10.27 -15.99
CA GLU A 193 6.43 9.81 -16.77
C GLU A 193 6.02 8.76 -17.79
N GLU A 194 5.24 7.76 -17.36
CA GLU A 194 4.77 6.66 -18.21
C GLU A 194 3.36 6.90 -18.79
N GLY A 195 2.65 7.94 -18.33
CA GLY A 195 1.30 8.26 -18.83
C GLY A 195 0.23 7.29 -18.30
N THR A 196 0.31 6.94 -17.03
CA THR A 196 -0.63 6.01 -16.38
C THR A 196 -1.29 6.62 -15.13
N LEU A 197 -2.55 6.25 -14.89
CA LEU A 197 -3.32 6.64 -13.70
C LEU A 197 -3.97 5.43 -13.06
N GLU A 198 -3.66 5.14 -11.81
CA GLU A 198 -4.35 4.13 -11.02
C GLU A 198 -5.59 4.71 -10.32
N VAL A 199 -6.72 4.04 -10.50
CA VAL A 199 -8.00 4.40 -9.89
C VAL A 199 -8.53 3.28 -9.01
N LEU A 200 -9.02 3.65 -7.83
CA LEU A 200 -9.70 2.80 -6.88
C LEU A 200 -11.21 2.84 -7.14
N ILE A 201 -11.74 1.71 -7.59
CA ILE A 201 -13.16 1.50 -7.84
C ILE A 201 -13.77 0.95 -6.56
N LYS A 202 -14.61 1.73 -5.87
CA LYS A 202 -15.33 1.31 -4.67
C LYS A 202 -16.78 1.04 -5.02
N ILE A 203 -17.25 -0.16 -4.71
CA ILE A 203 -18.69 -0.48 -4.77
C ILE A 203 -19.18 -0.66 -3.35
N ASN A 204 -20.27 0.03 -3.02
CA ASN A 204 -20.97 -0.14 -1.75
C ASN A 204 -22.41 -0.62 -1.96
N LYS A 205 -22.84 -1.53 -1.09
CA LYS A 205 -24.22 -1.98 -0.96
C LYS A 205 -24.56 -2.08 0.52
N LEU A 206 -25.67 -1.47 0.92
CA LEU A 206 -26.02 -1.28 2.33
C LEU A 206 -24.86 -0.58 3.06
N ASN A 207 -24.27 -1.22 4.09
CA ASN A 207 -23.17 -0.67 4.89
C ASN A 207 -21.80 -1.27 4.53
N TRP A 208 -21.72 -2.15 3.53
CA TRP A 208 -20.49 -2.81 3.15
C TRP A 208 -19.92 -2.20 1.87
N THR A 209 -18.60 -2.01 1.87
CA THR A 209 -17.85 -1.45 0.75
C THR A 209 -16.65 -2.33 0.47
N LEU A 210 -16.49 -2.74 -0.78
CA LEU A 210 -15.27 -3.37 -1.26
C LEU A 210 -14.71 -2.54 -2.41
N SER A 211 -13.45 -2.80 -2.76
CA SER A 211 -12.76 -2.01 -3.77
C SER A 211 -11.85 -2.85 -4.65
N LYS A 212 -11.61 -2.36 -5.87
CA LYS A 212 -10.70 -2.92 -6.86
C LYS A 212 -9.90 -1.78 -7.49
N THR A 213 -8.60 -1.94 -7.63
CA THR A 213 -7.75 -0.98 -8.35
C THR A 213 -7.68 -1.35 -9.82
N LEU A 214 -7.76 -0.35 -10.70
CA LEU A 214 -7.53 -0.48 -12.14
C LEU A 214 -6.55 0.58 -12.61
N THR A 215 -5.68 0.23 -13.55
CA THR A 215 -4.77 1.17 -14.21
C THR A 215 -5.39 1.66 -15.51
N ILE A 216 -5.42 2.98 -15.68
CA ILE A 216 -5.79 3.65 -16.91
C ILE A 216 -4.50 4.03 -17.63
N GLU A 217 -4.37 3.57 -18.87
CA GLU A 217 -3.25 3.86 -19.76
C GLU A 217 -3.68 4.82 -20.87
N GLY A 218 -2.69 5.28 -21.65
CA GLY A 218 -2.93 6.11 -22.84
C GLY A 218 -3.04 7.60 -22.54
N PHE A 219 -2.64 8.03 -21.34
CA PHE A 219 -2.43 9.46 -21.11
C PHE A 219 -1.26 9.98 -21.92
N ASP A 220 -1.20 11.30 -22.11
CA ASP A 220 0.05 11.92 -22.53
C ASP A 220 1.13 11.69 -21.46
N SER A 221 2.39 11.58 -21.88
CA SER A 221 3.49 11.24 -20.98
C SER A 221 4.75 12.06 -21.24
N LEU A 222 5.48 12.38 -20.17
CA LEU A 222 6.72 13.14 -20.27
C LEU A 222 7.75 12.42 -21.14
N LYS A 223 7.81 11.09 -21.02
CA LYS A 223 8.67 10.22 -21.83
C LYS A 223 8.33 10.28 -23.31
N ALA A 224 7.06 10.11 -23.69
CA ALA A 224 6.65 10.16 -25.10
C ALA A 224 6.87 11.56 -25.70
N GLN A 225 6.67 12.62 -24.92
CA GLN A 225 6.97 13.98 -25.36
C GLN A 225 8.47 14.21 -25.57
N LYS A 226 9.32 13.72 -24.67
CA LYS A 226 10.78 13.79 -24.81
C LYS A 226 11.25 13.02 -26.05
N GLU A 227 10.74 11.81 -26.27
CA GLU A 227 11.04 11.02 -27.47
C GLU A 227 10.66 11.75 -28.76
N LYS A 228 9.49 12.39 -28.79
CA LYS A 228 9.06 13.22 -29.95
C LYS A 228 10.02 14.39 -30.19
N LEU A 229 10.48 15.08 -29.13
CA LEU A 229 11.46 16.16 -29.27
C LEU A 229 12.81 15.64 -29.79
N THR A 230 13.27 14.49 -29.30
CA THR A 230 14.50 13.84 -29.77
C THR A 230 14.40 13.44 -31.24
N GLN A 231 13.32 12.79 -31.65
CA GLN A 231 13.11 12.44 -33.06
C GLN A 231 13.02 13.68 -33.95
N THR A 232 12.36 14.74 -33.46
CA THR A 232 12.25 16.01 -34.17
C THR A 232 13.65 16.60 -34.40
N ILE A 233 14.45 16.76 -33.33
CA ILE A 233 15.77 17.39 -33.43
C ILE A 233 16.76 16.56 -34.27
N GLU A 234 16.62 15.23 -34.27
CA GLU A 234 17.41 14.33 -35.12
C GLU A 234 17.19 14.59 -36.61
N SER A 235 15.97 14.97 -37.02
CA SER A 235 15.64 15.30 -38.41
C SER A 235 16.10 16.70 -38.85
N VAL A 236 16.49 17.56 -37.90
CA VAL A 236 16.87 18.94 -38.22
C VAL A 236 18.24 19.01 -38.85
N THR A 237 18.32 19.85 -39.89
CA THR A 237 19.56 20.33 -40.48
C THR A 237 19.59 21.85 -40.45
N LEU A 238 20.79 22.40 -40.29
CA LEU A 238 21.02 23.84 -40.25
C LEU A 238 21.90 24.24 -41.42
N ASP A 239 21.64 25.44 -41.95
CA ASP A 239 22.57 26.10 -42.85
C ASP A 239 22.74 27.57 -42.45
N TYR A 240 23.87 28.15 -42.84
CA TYR A 240 24.19 29.55 -42.59
C TYR A 240 24.29 30.30 -43.92
N PRO A 241 23.42 31.29 -44.18
CA PRO A 241 23.49 32.08 -45.40
C PRO A 241 24.86 32.75 -45.56
N ASP A 242 25.38 32.77 -46.79
CA ASP A 242 26.67 33.39 -47.13
C ASP A 242 27.89 32.83 -46.36
N LYS A 243 27.79 31.62 -45.80
CA LYS A 243 28.87 30.95 -45.05
C LYS A 243 30.24 31.00 -45.74
N ALA A 244 30.29 30.86 -47.07
CA ALA A 244 31.54 30.91 -47.83
C ALA A 244 32.31 32.24 -47.72
N ALA A 245 31.67 33.32 -47.30
CA ALA A 245 32.30 34.64 -47.12
C ALA A 245 32.73 34.93 -45.67
N VAL A 246 32.32 34.11 -44.70
CA VAL A 246 32.41 34.38 -43.26
C VAL A 246 33.28 33.32 -42.57
N LEU A 247 34.15 33.72 -41.64
CA LEU A 247 34.90 32.77 -40.80
C LEU A 247 33.97 32.22 -39.71
N PRO A 248 33.98 30.92 -39.40
CA PRO A 248 33.20 30.34 -38.31
C PRO A 248 33.28 31.14 -36.99
N SER A 249 34.48 31.56 -36.59
CA SER A 249 34.71 32.31 -35.33
C SER A 249 34.07 33.70 -35.29
N SER A 250 33.72 34.24 -36.46
CA SER A 250 33.08 35.55 -36.58
C SER A 250 31.56 35.51 -36.49
N VAL A 251 30.95 34.32 -36.50
CA VAL A 251 29.50 34.15 -36.33
C VAL A 251 29.10 34.46 -34.88
N LYS A 252 28.46 35.60 -34.67
CA LYS A 252 27.94 36.03 -33.35
C LYS A 252 26.43 35.98 -33.24
N ASP A 253 25.72 36.04 -34.36
CA ASP A 253 24.26 35.97 -34.42
C ASP A 253 23.83 34.73 -35.18
N LEU A 254 23.00 33.92 -34.53
CA LEU A 254 22.43 32.69 -35.06
C LEU A 254 20.98 32.87 -35.54
N LYS A 255 20.43 34.08 -35.49
CA LYS A 255 19.08 34.39 -35.99
C LYS A 255 18.93 34.21 -37.51
N THR A 256 20.04 34.24 -38.25
CA THR A 256 20.06 34.07 -39.72
C THR A 256 20.11 32.62 -40.17
N LEU A 257 20.18 31.66 -39.24
CA LEU A 257 20.21 30.24 -39.59
C LEU A 257 18.98 29.85 -40.41
N THR A 258 19.22 29.13 -41.50
CA THR A 258 18.17 28.41 -42.22
C THR A 258 17.97 27.07 -41.54
N VAL A 259 16.74 26.81 -41.09
CA VAL A 259 16.39 25.60 -40.34
C VAL A 259 15.50 24.74 -41.23
N ASN A 260 15.98 23.56 -41.61
CA ASN A 260 15.22 22.60 -42.41
C ASN A 260 14.82 21.41 -41.54
N GLY A 261 13.64 20.83 -41.79
CA GLY A 261 13.13 19.69 -41.03
C GLY A 261 12.43 20.05 -39.72
N TYR A 262 12.29 21.34 -39.40
CA TYR A 262 11.55 21.81 -38.23
C TYR A 262 10.58 22.93 -38.63
N THR A 263 9.34 22.83 -38.15
CA THR A 263 8.35 23.90 -38.24
C THR A 263 8.10 24.42 -36.83
N ALA A 264 8.17 25.74 -36.66
CA ALA A 264 7.96 26.38 -35.37
C ALA A 264 6.59 26.01 -34.78
N ASN A 265 6.60 25.67 -33.49
CA ASN A 265 5.41 25.36 -32.71
C ASN A 265 5.41 26.26 -31.47
N GLU A 266 4.28 26.90 -31.16
CA GLU A 266 4.16 27.80 -30.01
C GLU A 266 4.50 27.13 -28.68
N LYS A 267 4.29 25.81 -28.58
CA LYS A 267 4.58 24.98 -27.40
C LYS A 267 6.07 24.66 -27.22
N VAL A 268 6.90 24.85 -28.24
CA VAL A 268 8.34 24.51 -28.20
C VAL A 268 9.17 25.78 -28.29
N GLU A 269 10.03 25.99 -27.30
CA GLU A 269 11.10 26.98 -27.36
C GLU A 269 12.32 26.38 -28.08
N VAL A 270 12.93 27.15 -28.97
CA VAL A 270 14.14 26.76 -29.69
C VAL A 270 15.27 27.71 -29.32
N LYS A 271 16.41 27.15 -28.91
CA LYS A 271 17.64 27.90 -28.64
C LYS A 271 18.79 27.36 -29.48
N TYR A 272 19.67 28.27 -29.86
CA TYR A 272 20.90 27.95 -30.58
C TYR A 272 22.09 28.53 -29.83
N ALA A 273 23.17 27.77 -29.74
CA ALA A 273 24.44 28.23 -29.20
C ALA A 273 25.58 27.72 -30.09
N VAL A 274 26.60 28.56 -30.30
CA VAL A 274 27.83 28.09 -30.94
C VAL A 274 28.53 27.15 -29.97
N SER A 275 28.67 25.89 -30.37
CA SER A 275 29.41 24.88 -29.61
C SER A 275 30.88 24.86 -29.98
N GLU A 276 31.20 25.05 -31.27
CA GLU A 276 32.56 25.09 -31.79
C GLU A 276 32.61 25.90 -33.08
N ALA A 277 33.71 26.61 -33.30
CA ALA A 277 34.00 27.34 -34.52
C ALA A 277 35.44 27.05 -34.94
N ASN A 278 35.62 26.42 -36.10
CA ASN A 278 36.92 25.99 -36.60
C ASN A 278 37.23 26.68 -37.93
N ASP A 279 38.00 27.75 -37.84
CA ASP A 279 38.40 28.56 -38.99
C ASP A 279 39.38 27.83 -39.92
N GLU A 280 40.12 26.82 -39.44
CA GLU A 280 41.04 26.05 -40.28
C GLU A 280 40.30 25.13 -41.25
N THR A 281 39.24 24.48 -40.77
CA THR A 281 38.43 23.53 -41.54
C THR A 281 37.19 24.14 -42.18
N GLY A 282 36.83 25.38 -41.81
CA GLY A 282 35.62 26.03 -42.31
C GLY A 282 34.34 25.37 -41.77
N VAL A 283 34.37 24.94 -40.51
CA VAL A 283 33.28 24.22 -39.84
C VAL A 283 32.77 25.00 -38.63
N LEU A 284 31.45 25.14 -38.52
CA LEU A 284 30.75 25.65 -37.35
C LEU A 284 29.87 24.54 -36.77
N ARG A 285 29.98 24.26 -35.47
CA ARG A 285 29.08 23.35 -34.75
C ARG A 285 28.13 24.16 -33.88
N VAL A 286 26.83 23.97 -34.09
CA VAL A 286 25.77 24.67 -33.37
C VAL A 286 25.04 23.67 -32.48
N LEU A 287 24.99 23.94 -31.18
CA LEU A 287 24.10 23.23 -30.25
C LEU A 287 22.70 23.82 -30.42
N MET A 288 21.77 22.99 -30.87
CA MET A 288 20.35 23.29 -30.89
C MET A 288 19.69 22.63 -29.66
N THR A 289 18.86 23.39 -28.95
CA THR A 289 18.05 22.90 -27.82
C THR A 289 16.58 23.15 -28.13
N LEU A 290 15.77 22.10 -28.09
CA LEU A 290 14.32 22.16 -28.11
C LEU A 290 13.79 21.97 -26.69
N THR A 291 12.94 22.86 -26.21
CA THR A 291 12.30 22.78 -24.89
C THR A 291 10.79 22.87 -25.02
N ASN A 292 10.06 21.88 -24.52
CA ASN A 292 8.60 22.01 -24.39
C ASN A 292 8.27 22.94 -23.21
N LYS A 293 7.55 24.03 -23.50
CA LYS A 293 7.21 25.08 -22.52
C LYS A 293 6.20 24.62 -21.47
N GLU A 294 5.41 23.59 -21.75
CA GLU A 294 4.35 23.11 -20.86
C GLU A 294 4.90 22.25 -19.70
N ASN A 295 6.01 21.54 -19.93
CA ASN A 295 6.58 20.60 -18.95
C ASN A 295 8.11 20.65 -18.79
N ASN A 296 8.80 21.53 -19.50
CA ASN A 296 10.26 21.67 -19.52
C ASN A 296 11.03 20.43 -20.02
N ALA A 297 10.38 19.51 -20.75
CA ALA A 297 11.11 18.43 -21.42
C ALA A 297 12.05 19.02 -22.49
N THR A 298 13.29 18.53 -22.53
CA THR A 298 14.33 19.03 -23.46
C THR A 298 14.91 17.94 -24.35
N ALA A 299 15.31 18.35 -25.56
CA ALA A 299 16.15 17.57 -26.45
C ALA A 299 17.25 18.47 -27.04
N GLU A 300 18.45 17.93 -27.18
CA GLU A 300 19.63 18.69 -27.63
C GLU A 300 20.39 17.92 -28.70
N LYS A 301 20.93 18.65 -29.68
CA LYS A 301 21.73 18.09 -30.77
C LYS A 301 22.74 19.12 -31.23
N THR A 302 24.00 18.69 -31.35
CA THR A 302 25.03 19.46 -32.04
C THR A 302 24.95 19.17 -33.54
N ILE A 303 24.76 20.21 -34.34
CA ILE A 303 24.63 20.13 -35.79
C ILE A 303 25.85 20.81 -36.42
N GLU A 304 26.51 20.11 -37.33
CA GLU A 304 27.67 20.61 -38.05
C GLU A 304 27.25 21.32 -39.34
N ILE A 305 27.79 22.52 -39.55
CA ILE A 305 27.61 23.32 -40.75
C ILE A 305 28.98 23.53 -41.38
N SER A 306 29.23 22.90 -42.52
CA SER A 306 30.48 23.03 -43.28
C SER A 306 30.33 24.00 -44.46
N GLY A 307 31.47 24.43 -45.01
CA GLY A 307 31.54 25.31 -46.17
C GLY A 307 31.72 26.78 -45.83
N PHE A 308 32.14 27.08 -44.59
CA PHE A 308 32.54 28.43 -44.23
C PHE A 308 33.88 28.81 -44.86
N LYS A 309 34.20 30.11 -44.86
CA LYS A 309 35.52 30.60 -45.21
C LYS A 309 36.57 29.97 -44.29
N THR A 310 37.70 29.55 -44.87
CA THR A 310 38.84 29.05 -44.08
C THR A 310 39.88 30.16 -43.89
N GLN A 311 40.57 30.13 -42.76
CA GLN A 311 41.78 30.92 -42.56
C GLN A 311 42.89 30.28 -43.40
N ALA A 312 43.53 31.06 -44.28
CA ALA A 312 44.62 30.56 -45.08
C ALA A 312 45.74 30.05 -44.16
N THR A 313 45.99 28.75 -44.18
CA THR A 313 47.16 28.17 -43.52
C THR A 313 48.38 28.70 -44.27
N THR A 314 49.14 29.60 -43.64
CA THR A 314 50.48 29.93 -44.14
C THR A 314 51.34 28.68 -43.97
N ALA A 315 51.31 27.79 -44.96
CA ALA A 315 52.36 26.81 -45.16
C ALA A 315 53.64 27.62 -45.38
N ASN A 316 54.49 27.68 -44.37
CA ASN A 316 55.83 28.23 -44.49
C ASN A 316 56.55 27.41 -45.57
N PRO A 317 56.94 27.97 -46.73
CA PRO A 317 57.72 27.24 -47.71
C PRO A 317 59.17 27.20 -47.21
N SER A 318 59.44 26.36 -46.21
CA SER A 318 60.81 25.98 -45.88
C SER A 318 61.27 24.89 -46.83
N GLY A 319 61.87 25.34 -47.94
CA GLY A 319 62.62 24.57 -48.95
C GLY A 319 62.82 25.50 -50.14
N GLU A 320 64.02 25.86 -50.61
CA GLU A 320 65.30 25.17 -50.54
C GLU A 320 66.40 26.18 -50.96
N THR A 321 67.62 25.85 -50.57
CA THR A 321 68.91 26.52 -50.71
C THR A 321 69.31 26.97 -52.12
N ALA A 322 70.06 28.10 -52.19
CA ALA A 322 71.36 28.19 -52.86
C ALA A 322 72.16 29.36 -52.28
#